data_AF-A0A5V9PG02-F1
#
_entry.id   AF-A0A5V9PG02-F1
#
_cell.length_a   1.000
_cell.length_b   1.000
_cell.length_c   1.000
_cell.angle_alpha   90.00
_cell.angle_beta   90.00
_cell.angle_gamma   90.00
#
_symmetry.space_group_name_H-M   'P 1'
#
loop_
_entity.id
_entity.type
_entity.pdbx_description
1 polymer ?
#
loop_
_entity_poly.entity_id
_entity_poly.type
_entity_poly.pdbx_seq_one_letter_code
_entity_poly.pdbx_strand_id
1 'polypeptide(L)'
;MQFKNTPQRYGVVSAALHWLTALVVYGMFALGLWMVTLSYYDGWYHQAPEIHKSIGMLLMMALIVRIIWRLYSPPPVALTSYSRLTRAGA
;
A
#
# COMPACT_ATOMS: atom_id res chain seq x y z
N MET A 1 -6.31 -12.77 -18.65
CA MET A 1 -5.59 -11.91 -17.69
C MET A 1 -4.49 -12.72 -17.02
N GLN A 2 -3.27 -12.21 -16.87
CA GLN A 2 -2.19 -12.95 -16.19
C GLN A 2 -2.17 -12.62 -14.69
N PHE A 3 -2.25 -13.63 -13.83
CA PHE A 3 -2.25 -13.45 -12.38
C PHE A 3 -0.87 -13.06 -11.84
N LYS A 4 0.20 -13.70 -12.35
CA LYS A 4 1.60 -13.43 -11.99
C LYS A 4 2.24 -12.40 -12.93
N ASN A 5 3.32 -11.80 -12.46
CA ASN A 5 4.20 -10.94 -13.24
C ASN A 5 4.90 -11.73 -14.36
N THR A 6 5.32 -10.99 -15.37
CA THR A 6 6.20 -11.44 -16.46
C THR A 6 7.41 -10.51 -16.51
N PRO A 7 8.46 -10.85 -17.29
CA PRO A 7 9.63 -9.99 -17.40
C PRO A 7 9.32 -8.59 -17.96
N GLN A 8 8.17 -8.38 -18.61
CA GLN A 8 7.78 -7.12 -19.25
C GLN A 8 6.60 -6.40 -18.56
N ARG A 9 5.76 -7.09 -17.78
CA ARG A 9 4.56 -6.50 -17.17
C ARG A 9 4.18 -7.11 -15.83
N TYR A 10 3.59 -6.29 -14.96
CA TYR A 10 2.97 -6.74 -13.72
C TYR A 10 1.70 -7.57 -13.98
N GLY A 11 1.52 -8.60 -13.16
CA GLY A 11 0.29 -9.39 -13.11
C GLY A 11 -0.83 -8.66 -12.39
N VAL A 12 -2.07 -9.16 -12.56
CA VAL A 12 -3.26 -8.56 -11.95
C VAL A 12 -3.17 -8.53 -10.43
N VAL A 13 -2.60 -9.56 -9.79
CA VAL A 13 -2.47 -9.60 -8.32
C VAL A 13 -1.53 -8.49 -7.83
N SER A 14 -0.39 -8.29 -8.49
CA SER A 14 0.57 -7.24 -8.13
C SER A 14 -0.03 -5.84 -8.32
N ALA A 15 -0.75 -5.62 -9.43
CA ALA A 15 -1.43 -4.36 -9.69
C ALA A 15 -2.56 -4.09 -8.68
N ALA A 16 -3.38 -5.09 -8.37
CA ALA A 16 -4.45 -4.99 -7.40
C ALA A 16 -3.92 -4.68 -5.99
N LEU A 17 -2.91 -5.41 -5.52
CA LEU A 17 -2.26 -5.14 -4.23
C LEU A 17 -1.69 -3.72 -4.17
N HIS A 18 -1.06 -3.25 -5.25
CA HIS A 18 -0.52 -1.89 -5.31
C HIS A 18 -1.62 -0.82 -5.22
N TRP A 19 -2.65 -0.90 -6.07
CA TRP A 19 -3.71 0.10 -6.12
C TRP A 19 -4.62 0.08 -4.89
N LEU A 20 -4.89 -1.10 -4.33
CA LEU A 20 -5.61 -1.23 -3.06
C LEU A 20 -4.82 -0.55 -1.94
N THR A 21 -3.52 -0.81 -1.84
CA THR A 21 -2.64 -0.16 -0.85
C THR A 21 -2.69 1.36 -1.04
N ALA A 22 -2.54 1.86 -2.27
CA ALA A 22 -2.56 3.29 -2.56
C ALA A 22 -3.89 3.94 -2.14
N LEU A 23 -5.02 3.34 -2.49
CA LEU A 23 -6.35 3.84 -2.13
C LEU A 23 -6.52 3.92 -0.61
N VAL A 24 -6.12 2.87 0.12
CA VAL A 24 -6.20 2.83 1.59
C VAL A 24 -5.28 3.89 2.20
N VAL A 25 -4.06 4.08 1.68
CA VAL A 25 -3.13 5.12 2.15
C VAL A 25 -3.73 6.51 1.98
N TYR A 26 -4.31 6.84 0.81
CA TYR A 26 -4.97 8.13 0.60
C TYR A 26 -6.17 8.34 1.52
N GLY A 27 -7.00 7.31 1.69
CA GLY A 27 -8.14 7.36 2.62
C GLY A 27 -7.71 7.55 4.07
N MET A 28 -6.67 6.83 4.50
CA MET A 28 -6.08 6.93 5.83
C MET A 28 -5.43 8.29 6.08
N PHE A 29 -4.80 8.87 5.06
CA PHE A 29 -4.23 10.22 5.14
C PHE A 29 -5.31 11.28 5.31
N ALA A 30 -6.37 11.23 4.50
CA ALA A 30 -7.52 12.12 4.62
C ALA A 30 -8.21 11.97 6.00
N LEU A 31 -8.41 10.73 6.46
CA LEU A 31 -8.94 10.44 7.80
C LEU A 31 -8.03 11.02 8.89
N GLY A 32 -6.71 10.88 8.74
CA GLY A 32 -5.70 11.47 9.63
C GLY A 32 -5.84 12.98 9.77
N LEU A 33 -5.92 13.69 8.64
CA LEU A 33 -6.09 15.15 8.61
C LEU A 33 -7.43 15.61 9.19
N TRP A 34 -8.49 14.83 9.01
CA TRP A 34 -9.79 15.15 9.61
C TRP A 34 -9.80 14.91 11.12
N MET A 35 -9.19 13.82 11.62
CA MET A 35 -9.18 13.52 13.06
C MET A 35 -8.51 14.62 13.89
N VAL A 36 -7.49 15.30 13.37
CA VAL A 36 -6.82 16.39 14.10
C VAL A 36 -7.67 17.64 14.24
N THR A 37 -8.81 17.73 13.55
CA THR A 37 -9.78 18.81 13.74
C THR A 37 -10.81 18.50 14.81
N LEU A 38 -10.84 17.28 15.35
CA LEU A 38 -11.80 16.86 16.36
C LEU A 38 -11.36 17.30 17.76
N SER A 39 -12.33 17.82 18.51
CA SER A 39 -12.21 18.17 19.92
C SER A 39 -12.82 17.08 20.80
N TYR A 40 -12.54 17.14 22.10
CA TYR A 40 -13.10 16.21 23.09
C TYR A 40 -14.64 16.17 23.10
N TYR A 41 -15.30 17.24 22.64
CA TYR A 41 -16.76 17.33 22.61
C TYR A 41 -17.37 16.70 21.35
N ASP A 42 -16.56 16.36 20.34
CA ASP A 42 -17.04 15.72 19.13
C ASP A 42 -17.25 14.22 19.35
N GLY A 43 -18.42 13.69 18.98
CA GLY A 43 -18.74 12.26 19.18
C GLY A 43 -17.78 11.29 18.50
N TRP A 44 -17.07 11.74 17.46
CA TRP A 44 -16.08 10.93 16.72
C TRP A 44 -14.66 10.99 17.30
N TYR A 45 -14.42 11.76 18.36
CA TYR A 45 -13.10 11.99 18.93
C TYR A 45 -12.35 10.68 19.27
N HIS A 46 -13.07 9.66 19.74
CA HIS A 46 -12.51 8.34 20.00
C HIS A 46 -12.69 7.35 18.85
N GLN A 47 -13.85 7.35 18.20
CA GLN A 47 -14.18 6.35 17.18
C GLN A 47 -13.29 6.46 15.94
N ALA A 48 -13.01 7.68 15.47
CA ALA A 48 -12.18 7.88 14.28
C ALA A 48 -10.74 7.36 14.46
N PRO A 49 -10.03 7.68 15.57
CA PRO A 49 -8.72 7.09 15.85
C PRO A 49 -8.71 5.56 15.97
N GLU A 50 -9.74 4.94 16.57
CA GLU A 50 -9.81 3.47 16.64
C GLU A 50 -9.97 2.83 15.25
N ILE A 51 -10.79 3.43 14.39
CA ILE A 51 -10.94 3.00 12.99
C ILE A 51 -9.63 3.19 12.23
N HIS A 52 -8.96 4.35 12.39
CA HIS A 52 -7.66 4.62 11.77
C HIS A 52 -6.63 3.56 12.19
N LYS A 53 -6.47 3.29 13.49
CA LYS A 53 -5.56 2.25 13.99
C LYS A 53 -5.90 0.87 13.41
N SER A 54 -7.17 0.50 13.37
CA SER A 54 -7.63 -0.80 12.87
C SER A 54 -7.33 -0.98 11.38
N ILE A 55 -7.66 0.01 10.54
CA ILE A 55 -7.35 0.00 9.11
C ILE A 55 -5.83 0.03 8.89
N GLY A 56 -5.09 0.76 9.72
CA GLY A 56 -3.63 0.81 9.69
C GLY A 56 -2.99 -0.56 9.94
N MET A 57 -3.53 -1.36 10.88
CA MET A 57 -3.09 -2.74 11.09
C MET A 57 -3.38 -3.63 9.87
N LEU A 58 -4.57 -3.52 9.28
CA LEU A 58 -4.90 -4.26 8.06
C LEU A 58 -3.99 -3.87 6.88
N LEU A 59 -3.68 -2.58 6.74
CA LEU A 59 -2.74 -2.07 5.75
C LEU A 59 -1.34 -2.65 5.96
N MET A 60 -0.86 -2.72 7.20
CA MET A 60 0.41 -3.36 7.54
C MET A 60 0.43 -4.84 7.13
N MET A 61 -0.64 -5.58 7.42
CA MET A 61 -0.77 -6.98 7.01
C MET A 61 -0.79 -7.11 5.47
N ALA A 62 -1.48 -6.21 4.76
CA ALA A 62 -1.49 -6.17 3.30
C ALA A 62 -0.09 -5.88 2.71
N LEU A 63 0.72 -5.03 3.36
CA LEU A 63 2.11 -4.78 2.97
C LEU A 63 2.97 -6.04 3.13
N ILE A 64 2.82 -6.79 4.22
CA ILE A 64 3.51 -8.07 4.41
C ILE A 64 3.13 -9.06 3.31
N VAL A 65 1.83 -9.22 3.03
CA VAL A 65 1.33 -10.05 1.93
C VAL A 65 1.92 -9.60 0.59
N ARG A 66 2.04 -8.29 0.36
CA ARG A 66 2.62 -7.73 -0.85
C ARG A 66 4.13 -8.04 -0.98
N ILE A 67 4.89 -7.98 0.11
CA ILE A 67 6.31 -8.38 0.13
C ILE A 67 6.44 -9.86 -0.19
N ILE A 68 5.66 -10.71 0.48
CA ILE A 68 5.63 -12.15 0.23
C ILE A 68 5.27 -12.44 -1.23
N TRP A 69 4.26 -11.75 -1.77
CA TRP A 69 3.87 -11.89 -3.17
C TRP A 69 4.98 -11.48 -4.15
N ARG A 70 5.73 -10.42 -3.85
CA ARG A 70 6.88 -9.99 -4.65
C ARG A 70 7.98 -11.05 -4.72
N LEU A 71 8.13 -11.88 -3.68
CA LEU A 71 9.07 -13.01 -3.69
C LEU A 71 8.58 -14.16 -4.58
N TYR A 72 7.27 -14.47 -4.54
CA TYR A 72 6.67 -15.52 -5.38
C TYR A 72 6.47 -15.11 -6.84
N SER A 73 6.31 -13.81 -7.09
CA SER A 73 6.14 -13.22 -8.41
C SER A 73 7.08 -12.01 -8.53
N PRO A 74 8.34 -12.25 -8.94
CA PRO A 74 9.34 -11.19 -9.05
C PRO A 74 8.88 -10.05 -9.96
N PRO A 75 9.27 -8.81 -9.69
CA PRO A 75 8.95 -7.68 -10.57
C PRO A 75 9.70 -7.80 -11.92
N PRO A 76 9.20 -7.12 -12.97
CA PRO A 76 9.95 -6.94 -14.22
C PRO A 76 11.35 -6.38 -13.97
N VAL A 77 12.30 -6.75 -14.82
CA VAL A 77 13.70 -6.33 -14.68
C VAL A 77 13.81 -4.81 -14.89
N ALA A 78 14.54 -4.13 -14.00
CA ALA A 78 14.81 -2.71 -14.13
C ALA A 78 15.60 -2.39 -15.43
N LEU A 79 15.30 -1.25 -16.04
CA LEU A 79 15.99 -0.82 -17.26
C LEU A 79 17.50 -0.68 -17.02
N THR A 80 18.29 -1.11 -18.00
CA THR A 80 19.77 -1.06 -17.94
C THR A 80 20.31 0.37 -17.89
N SER A 81 19.53 1.35 -18.36
CA SER A 81 19.82 2.78 -18.30
C SER A 81 19.73 3.38 -16.89
N TYR A 82 19.08 2.69 -15.94
CA TYR A 82 18.98 3.18 -14.57
C TYR A 82 20.29 3.06 -13.80
N SER A 83 20.51 4.01 -12.90
CA SER A 83 21.65 3.99 -11.98
C SER A 83 21.66 2.71 -11.15
N ARG A 84 22.85 2.27 -10.71
CA ARG A 84 22.97 1.03 -9.90
C ARG A 84 22.10 1.08 -8.64
N LEU A 85 22.01 2.24 -7.99
CA LEU A 85 21.19 2.44 -6.79
C LEU A 85 19.69 2.30 -7.10
N THR A 86 19.23 2.88 -8.21
CA THR A 86 17.83 2.75 -8.66
C THR A 86 17.47 1.31 -8.99
N ARG A 87 18.38 0.56 -9.64
CA ARG A 87 18.14 -0.86 -9.94
C ARG A 87 18.16 -1.75 -8.69
N ALA A 88 18.95 -1.40 -7.67
CA ALA A 88 18.99 -2.15 -6.42
C ALA A 88 17.73 -1.94 -5.57
N GLY A 89 17.07 -0.79 -5.69
CA GLY A 89 15.79 -0.51 -5.03
C GLY A 89 14.54 -0.99 -5.77
N ALA A 90 14.68 -1.37 -7.05
CA ALA A 90 13.60 -1.89 -7.89
C ALA A 90 13.23 -3.33 -7.54
#